data_AF-A0A7W0CDZ5-F1
#
_entry.id   AF-A0A7W0CDZ5-F1
#
_cell.length_a   1.000
_cell.length_b   1.000
_cell.length_c   1.000
_cell.angle_alpha   90.00
_cell.angle_beta   90.00
_cell.angle_gamma   90.00
#
_symmetry.space_group_name_H-M   'P 1'
#
loop_
_entity.id
_entity.type
_entity.pdbx_description
1 polymer ?
#
loop_
_entity_poly.entity_id
_entity_poly.type
_entity_poly.pdbx_seq_one_letter_code
_entity_poly.pdbx_strand_id
1 'polypeptide(L)'
;MLNIGSGWNDLPVGRAVRVTGTRTDAPASSPLTPAVAVLSPRGRDLTSQALDEVESACLRLFPAWLPGAEGLSGSGGAAPAAARSLAHDLARRTSHFGPWLSDLAERAVTGSRGRRFPAETRAVGLSRVLAASYGRASAALLVRVPEGLDPADERAFVSGAHWLARSGRFGVWLTGAELREPIEGAEVPVDPPSRWHPDLPASCYPPVAGRPHPGSPAELRLEQALARHPWAAGREWNRTYQHTPLHPPIHPDLMWRADRCVVEADGPDHRGPDKFARDRRRDVDLQLDGFAVLRFTNQDVLTDVASVVARIERFLRTRREG
;
A
#
# COMPACT_ATOMS: atom_id res chain seq x y z
N MET A 1 -14.37 28.52 19.61
CA MET A 1 -14.71 27.35 18.77
C MET A 1 -13.42 26.61 18.51
N LEU A 2 -13.29 25.40 19.05
CA LEU A 2 -12.13 24.53 18.81
C LEU A 2 -12.17 24.12 17.33
N ASN A 3 -11.20 24.59 16.54
CA ASN A 3 -11.01 24.12 15.18
C ASN A 3 -10.45 22.69 15.30
N ILE A 4 -11.33 21.70 15.22
CA ILE A 4 -10.94 20.28 15.14
C ILE A 4 -10.35 20.13 13.73
N GLY A 5 -9.04 20.30 13.60
CA GLY A 5 -8.40 20.23 12.30
C GLY A 5 -8.65 18.86 11.66
N SER A 6 -9.06 18.88 10.39
CA SER A 6 -9.46 17.73 9.59
C SER A 6 -8.30 16.76 9.40
N GLY A 7 -8.43 15.53 9.91
CA GLY A 7 -7.47 14.47 9.63
C GLY A 7 -7.59 13.96 8.20
N TRP A 8 -6.69 13.09 7.75
CA TRP A 8 -6.78 12.45 6.43
C TRP A 8 -8.13 11.72 6.18
N ASN A 9 -8.83 11.32 7.24
CA ASN A 9 -10.15 10.68 7.16
C ASN A 9 -11.25 11.64 6.70
N ASP A 10 -11.04 12.94 6.92
CA ASP A 10 -12.03 13.98 6.66
C ASP A 10 -11.86 14.58 5.26
N LEU A 11 -10.80 14.19 4.55
CA LEU A 11 -10.57 14.62 3.18
C LEU A 11 -11.62 14.02 2.23
N PRO A 12 -12.10 14.81 1.27
CA PRO A 12 -13.18 14.37 0.40
C PRO A 12 -12.74 13.24 -0.55
N VAL A 13 -13.66 12.29 -0.75
CA VAL A 13 -13.59 11.27 -1.80
C VAL A 13 -14.41 11.75 -3.00
N GLY A 14 -13.93 11.51 -4.22
CA GLY A 14 -14.57 11.96 -5.46
C GLY A 14 -14.32 13.43 -5.80
N ARG A 15 -13.40 14.09 -5.08
CA ARG A 15 -12.94 15.46 -5.36
C ARG A 15 -11.42 15.52 -5.39
N ALA A 16 -10.92 16.53 -6.11
CA ALA A 16 -9.51 16.89 -6.08
C ALA A 16 -9.32 18.08 -5.13
N VAL A 17 -8.42 17.94 -4.17
CA VAL A 17 -8.08 18.99 -3.21
C VAL A 17 -6.57 19.15 -3.10
N ARG A 18 -6.13 20.37 -2.84
CA ARG A 18 -4.76 20.67 -2.45
C ARG A 18 -4.63 20.50 -0.95
N VAL A 19 -3.78 19.58 -0.53
CA VAL A 19 -3.48 19.37 0.88
C VAL A 19 -2.32 20.26 1.29
N THR A 20 -2.59 21.20 2.19
CA THR A 20 -1.60 22.08 2.82
C THR A 20 -1.40 21.62 4.27
N GLY A 21 -0.15 21.46 4.68
CA GLY A 21 0.18 20.92 6.01
C GLY A 21 1.65 20.52 6.11
N THR A 22 2.11 20.25 7.33
CA THR A 22 3.52 19.97 7.64
C THR A 22 4.00 18.56 7.29
N ARG A 23 3.18 17.70 6.66
CA ARG A 23 3.61 16.37 6.19
C ARG A 23 2.75 15.78 5.07
N THR A 24 3.39 14.94 4.25
CA THR A 24 2.88 14.27 3.05
C THR A 24 3.01 12.75 3.11
N ASP A 25 3.16 12.17 4.31
CA ASP A 25 3.15 10.72 4.43
C ASP A 25 1.73 10.19 4.28
N ALA A 26 1.62 8.94 3.82
CA ALA A 26 0.33 8.29 3.68
C ALA A 26 -0.38 8.24 5.06
N PRO A 27 -1.71 8.39 5.10
CA PRO A 27 -2.45 8.37 6.35
C PRO A 27 -2.14 7.15 7.21
N ALA A 28 -2.01 7.38 8.51
CA ALA A 28 -2.03 6.33 9.51
C ALA A 28 -3.30 5.47 9.35
N SER A 29 -3.16 4.15 9.44
CA SER A 29 -4.19 3.20 9.05
C SER A 29 -5.39 3.23 10.02
N SER A 30 -6.40 4.03 9.73
CA SER A 30 -7.74 3.85 10.31
C SER A 30 -8.59 2.97 9.37
N PRO A 31 -9.49 2.12 9.89
CA PRO A 31 -10.47 1.42 9.07
C PRO A 31 -11.42 2.35 8.30
N LEU A 32 -11.52 3.60 8.75
CA LEU A 32 -12.37 4.63 8.14
C LEU A 32 -11.65 5.44 7.04
N THR A 33 -10.34 5.26 6.85
CA THR A 33 -9.64 5.92 5.74
C THR A 33 -9.97 5.25 4.41
N PRO A 34 -10.00 5.99 3.30
CA PRO A 34 -9.88 5.37 1.98
C PRO A 34 -8.57 4.56 1.89
N ALA A 35 -8.54 3.59 0.99
CA ALA A 35 -7.28 2.97 0.56
C ALA A 35 -6.45 4.00 -0.20
N VAL A 36 -5.21 4.26 0.24
CA VAL A 36 -4.38 5.31 -0.35
C VAL A 36 -3.24 4.74 -1.17
N ALA A 37 -3.14 5.18 -2.43
CA ALA A 37 -1.93 5.02 -3.24
C ALA A 37 -1.24 6.38 -3.36
N VAL A 38 0.07 6.41 -3.12
CA VAL A 38 0.92 7.58 -3.30
C VAL A 38 1.50 7.54 -4.71
N LEU A 39 1.36 8.63 -5.45
CA LEU A 39 1.84 8.77 -6.82
C LEU A 39 2.85 9.92 -6.91
N SER A 40 4.00 9.66 -7.52
CA SER A 40 5.00 10.68 -7.87
C SER A 40 5.15 10.73 -9.40
N PRO A 41 4.16 11.30 -10.11
CA PRO A 41 4.19 11.40 -11.57
C PRO A 41 5.41 12.20 -12.03
N ARG A 42 5.98 11.81 -13.18
CA ARG A 42 7.18 12.46 -13.75
C ARG A 42 6.86 13.38 -14.93
N GLY A 43 5.62 13.35 -15.43
CA GLY A 43 5.22 14.11 -16.61
C GLY A 43 3.82 14.70 -16.51
N ARG A 44 3.47 15.45 -17.56
CA ARG A 44 2.25 16.27 -17.69
C ARG A 44 0.92 15.51 -17.74
N ASP A 45 0.91 14.28 -18.25
CA ASP A 45 -0.33 13.47 -18.36
C ASP A 45 -0.56 12.69 -17.06
N LEU A 46 -1.12 13.38 -16.05
CA LEU A 46 -1.45 12.78 -14.77
C LEU A 46 -2.44 11.61 -14.93
N THR A 47 -3.42 11.74 -15.82
CA THR A 47 -4.49 10.75 -15.99
C THR A 47 -3.92 9.40 -16.43
N SER A 48 -3.18 9.34 -17.53
CA SER A 48 -2.64 8.08 -18.03
C SER A 48 -1.63 7.47 -17.08
N GLN A 49 -0.74 8.30 -16.50
CA GLN A 49 0.27 7.85 -15.53
C GLN A 49 -0.41 7.26 -14.28
N ALA A 50 -1.39 7.96 -13.70
CA ALA A 50 -2.09 7.48 -12.52
C ALA A 50 -2.83 6.17 -12.78
N LEU A 51 -3.53 6.04 -13.91
CA LEU A 51 -4.24 4.80 -14.24
C LEU A 51 -3.28 3.62 -14.41
N ASP A 52 -2.12 3.82 -15.05
CA ASP A 52 -1.14 2.76 -15.23
C ASP A 52 -0.47 2.36 -13.91
N GLU A 53 -0.09 3.33 -13.09
CA GLU A 53 0.51 3.07 -11.78
C GLU A 53 -0.45 2.37 -10.83
N VAL A 54 -1.71 2.81 -10.77
CA VAL A 54 -2.73 2.18 -9.93
C VAL A 54 -3.10 0.80 -10.47
N GLU A 55 -3.15 0.59 -11.78
CA GLU A 55 -3.35 -0.75 -12.36
C GLU A 55 -2.20 -1.69 -12.02
N SER A 56 -0.96 -1.21 -12.16
CA SER A 56 0.25 -1.92 -11.77
C SER A 56 0.22 -2.31 -10.28
N ALA A 57 -0.26 -1.41 -9.42
CA ALA A 57 -0.51 -1.69 -8.00
C ALA A 57 -1.58 -2.75 -7.80
N CYS A 58 -2.74 -2.63 -8.44
CA CYS A 58 -3.85 -3.59 -8.33
C CYS A 58 -3.45 -4.99 -8.80
N LEU A 59 -2.67 -5.10 -9.88
CA LEU A 59 -2.13 -6.38 -10.36
C LEU A 59 -1.20 -7.02 -9.30
N ARG A 60 -0.34 -6.22 -8.66
CA ARG A 60 0.54 -6.68 -7.56
C ARG A 60 -0.22 -7.02 -6.27
N LEU A 61 -1.36 -6.37 -6.03
CA LEU A 61 -2.22 -6.64 -4.87
C LEU A 61 -3.05 -7.92 -5.03
N PHE A 62 -3.06 -8.57 -6.19
CA PHE A 62 -3.69 -9.88 -6.35
C PHE A 62 -3.00 -10.94 -5.45
N PRO A 63 -3.74 -11.86 -4.81
CA PRO A 63 -5.20 -12.05 -4.87
C PRO A 63 -5.99 -11.31 -3.77
N ALA A 64 -5.44 -10.29 -3.08
CA ALA A 64 -6.08 -9.66 -1.93
C ALA A 64 -7.49 -9.11 -2.20
N TRP A 65 -7.76 -8.65 -3.43
CA TRP A 65 -9.07 -8.15 -3.85
C TRP A 65 -9.97 -9.21 -4.51
N LEU A 66 -9.51 -10.45 -4.70
CA LEU A 66 -10.27 -11.55 -5.28
C LEU A 66 -10.29 -12.78 -4.37
N PRO A 67 -11.27 -12.86 -3.44
CA PRO A 67 -11.40 -14.00 -2.54
C PRO A 67 -11.51 -15.34 -3.29
N GLY A 68 -10.79 -16.36 -2.83
CA GLY A 68 -10.76 -17.69 -3.44
C GLY A 68 -9.71 -17.85 -4.54
N ALA A 69 -8.98 -16.78 -4.89
CA ALA A 69 -7.89 -16.84 -5.85
C ALA A 69 -6.53 -17.15 -5.21
N GLU A 70 -6.49 -17.48 -3.90
CA GLU A 70 -5.30 -17.94 -3.21
C GLU A 70 -4.67 -19.15 -3.92
N GLY A 71 -3.37 -19.06 -4.24
CA GLY A 71 -2.64 -20.13 -4.92
C GLY A 71 -2.80 -20.17 -6.45
N LEU A 72 -3.66 -19.32 -7.03
CA LEU A 72 -3.73 -19.17 -8.49
C LEU A 72 -2.49 -18.42 -8.98
N SER A 73 -1.63 -19.11 -9.71
CA SER A 73 -0.42 -18.53 -10.29
C SER A 73 -0.01 -19.27 -11.56
N GLY A 74 0.72 -18.57 -12.44
CA GLY A 74 1.26 -19.13 -13.67
C GLY A 74 0.39 -18.90 -14.90
N SER A 75 1.03 -18.79 -16.06
CA SER A 75 0.39 -18.50 -17.34
C SER A 75 -0.20 -19.73 -18.05
N GLY A 76 0.07 -20.94 -17.56
CA GLY A 76 -0.41 -22.20 -18.13
C GLY A 76 -1.54 -22.85 -17.32
N GLY A 77 -2.31 -23.72 -17.97
CA GLY A 77 -3.35 -24.54 -17.33
C GLY A 77 -4.66 -23.78 -17.03
N ALA A 78 -5.39 -24.24 -16.02
CA ALA A 78 -6.74 -23.73 -15.70
C ALA A 78 -6.75 -22.44 -14.84
N ALA A 79 -5.60 -21.99 -14.32
CA ALA A 79 -5.53 -20.87 -13.39
C ALA A 79 -6.06 -19.54 -13.96
N PRO A 80 -5.73 -19.12 -15.20
CA PRO A 80 -6.30 -17.90 -15.78
C PRO A 80 -7.82 -17.98 -15.94
N ALA A 81 -8.35 -19.12 -16.38
CA ALA A 81 -9.78 -19.35 -16.52
C ALA A 81 -10.51 -19.34 -15.16
N ALA A 82 -9.92 -19.96 -14.15
CA ALA A 82 -10.44 -19.94 -12.78
C ALA A 82 -10.49 -18.51 -12.22
N ALA A 83 -9.42 -17.72 -12.39
CA ALA A 83 -9.38 -16.33 -11.95
C ALA A 83 -10.44 -15.48 -12.66
N ARG A 84 -10.65 -15.67 -13.97
CA ARG A 84 -11.74 -15.01 -14.71
C ARG A 84 -13.11 -15.37 -14.17
N SER A 85 -13.35 -16.65 -13.85
CA SER A 85 -14.63 -17.13 -13.31
C SER A 85 -14.91 -16.52 -11.94
N LEU A 86 -13.93 -16.55 -11.04
CA LEU A 86 -14.05 -15.93 -9.71
C LEU A 86 -14.33 -14.43 -9.81
N ALA A 87 -13.64 -13.73 -10.71
CA ALA A 87 -13.86 -12.31 -10.96
C ALA A 87 -15.25 -12.03 -11.53
N HIS A 88 -15.74 -12.89 -12.43
CA HIS A 88 -17.09 -12.78 -12.97
C HIS A 88 -18.14 -12.94 -11.86
N ASP A 89 -17.98 -13.94 -11.00
CA ASP A 89 -18.89 -14.19 -9.87
C ASP A 89 -18.85 -13.07 -8.83
N LEU A 90 -17.67 -12.51 -8.56
CA LEU A 90 -17.53 -11.32 -7.72
C LEU A 90 -18.28 -10.12 -8.32
N ALA A 91 -18.12 -9.88 -9.63
CA ALA A 91 -18.78 -8.78 -10.31
C ALA A 91 -20.31 -8.91 -10.30
N ARG A 92 -20.86 -10.14 -10.35
CA ARG A 92 -22.31 -10.37 -10.22
C ARG A 92 -22.89 -9.99 -8.86
N ARG A 93 -22.06 -10.00 -7.80
CA ARG A 93 -22.48 -9.69 -6.41
C ARG A 93 -22.14 -8.27 -5.98
N THR A 94 -21.48 -7.51 -6.84
CA THR A 94 -20.92 -6.20 -6.51
C THR A 94 -21.23 -5.23 -7.64
N SER A 95 -20.72 -3.99 -7.54
CA SER A 95 -20.89 -2.99 -8.60
C SER A 95 -19.81 -3.05 -9.67
N HIS A 96 -18.87 -4.00 -9.61
CA HIS A 96 -17.78 -4.11 -10.59
C HIS A 96 -18.28 -4.40 -12.01
N PHE A 97 -17.61 -3.81 -13.01
CA PHE A 97 -17.86 -4.17 -14.41
C PHE A 97 -17.17 -5.51 -14.73
N GLY A 98 -17.97 -6.57 -14.86
CA GLY A 98 -17.50 -7.95 -14.98
C GLY A 98 -16.42 -8.20 -16.04
N PRO A 99 -16.61 -7.79 -17.30
CA PRO A 99 -15.61 -7.99 -18.35
C PRO A 99 -14.24 -7.41 -18.02
N TRP A 100 -14.20 -6.22 -17.42
CA TRP A 100 -12.96 -5.56 -17.01
C TRP A 100 -12.31 -6.28 -15.81
N LEU A 101 -13.10 -6.69 -14.81
CA LEU A 101 -12.58 -7.37 -13.63
C LEU A 101 -12.00 -8.76 -13.98
N SER A 102 -12.68 -9.51 -14.85
CA SER A 102 -12.19 -10.79 -15.35
C SER A 102 -10.89 -10.63 -16.15
N ASP A 103 -10.78 -9.61 -16.99
CA ASP A 103 -9.54 -9.30 -17.71
C ASP A 103 -8.41 -8.94 -16.74
N LEU A 104 -8.66 -8.10 -15.73
CA LEU A 104 -7.67 -7.76 -14.72
C LEU A 104 -7.18 -8.99 -13.95
N ALA A 105 -8.11 -9.89 -13.57
CA ALA A 105 -7.78 -11.13 -12.85
C ALA A 105 -6.93 -12.09 -13.70
N GLU A 106 -7.26 -12.23 -14.98
CA GLU A 106 -6.46 -13.02 -15.92
C GLU A 106 -5.05 -12.43 -16.07
N ARG A 107 -4.94 -11.10 -16.21
CA ARG A 107 -3.65 -10.41 -16.32
C ARG A 107 -2.82 -10.52 -15.05
N ALA A 108 -3.44 -10.50 -13.88
CA ALA A 108 -2.75 -10.70 -12.61
C ALA A 108 -2.11 -12.10 -12.52
N VAL A 109 -2.82 -13.13 -13.00
CA VAL A 109 -2.30 -14.51 -13.00
C VAL A 109 -1.24 -14.74 -14.08
N THR A 110 -1.46 -14.20 -15.28
CA THR A 110 -0.59 -14.44 -16.45
C THR A 110 0.61 -13.50 -16.52
N GLY A 111 0.59 -12.39 -15.78
CA GLY A 111 1.58 -11.31 -15.89
C GLY A 111 1.47 -10.51 -17.20
N SER A 112 0.39 -10.68 -17.97
CA SER A 112 0.22 -10.00 -19.25
C SER A 112 -0.12 -8.51 -19.07
N ARG A 113 0.39 -7.69 -19.99
CA ARG A 113 0.17 -6.24 -20.03
C ARG A 113 -0.74 -5.88 -21.19
N GLY A 114 -1.54 -4.82 -21.04
CA GLY A 114 -2.35 -4.30 -22.12
C GLY A 114 -3.49 -3.41 -21.63
N ARG A 115 -4.01 -2.57 -22.54
CA ARG A 115 -5.16 -1.68 -22.31
C ARG A 115 -6.28 -2.09 -23.25
N ARG A 116 -7.26 -2.85 -22.75
CA ARG A 116 -8.42 -3.31 -23.54
C ARG A 116 -9.69 -2.51 -23.30
N PHE A 117 -9.69 -1.63 -22.30
CA PHE A 117 -10.85 -0.89 -21.85
C PHE A 117 -10.59 0.63 -21.83
N PRO A 118 -11.62 1.46 -22.08
CA PRO A 118 -11.52 2.92 -21.98
C PRO A 118 -11.05 3.39 -20.60
N ALA A 119 -10.51 4.61 -20.56
CA ALA A 119 -9.95 5.19 -19.34
C ALA A 119 -10.99 5.28 -18.21
N GLU A 120 -12.24 5.62 -18.52
CA GLU A 120 -13.33 5.73 -17.56
C GLU A 120 -13.63 4.39 -16.87
N THR A 121 -13.73 3.31 -17.67
CA THR A 121 -13.95 1.95 -17.16
C THR A 121 -12.78 1.52 -16.27
N ARG A 122 -11.55 1.83 -16.68
CA ARG A 122 -10.36 1.58 -15.86
C ARG A 122 -10.42 2.37 -14.56
N ALA A 123 -10.71 3.67 -14.59
CA ALA A 123 -10.73 4.53 -13.41
C ALA A 123 -11.72 4.02 -12.35
N VAL A 124 -12.95 3.70 -12.74
CA VAL A 124 -13.99 3.16 -11.85
C VAL A 124 -13.61 1.78 -11.32
N GLY A 125 -13.07 0.93 -12.19
CA GLY A 125 -12.65 -0.42 -11.82
C GLY A 125 -11.51 -0.40 -10.80
N LEU A 126 -10.48 0.39 -11.09
CA LEU A 126 -9.26 0.51 -10.28
C LEU A 126 -9.55 1.09 -8.90
N SER A 127 -10.40 2.10 -8.77
CA SER A 127 -10.73 2.67 -7.46
C SER A 127 -11.38 1.63 -6.54
N ARG A 128 -12.28 0.81 -7.08
CA ARG A 128 -12.95 -0.25 -6.33
C ARG A 128 -12.02 -1.41 -6.00
N VAL A 129 -11.18 -1.84 -6.94
CA VAL A 129 -10.21 -2.92 -6.71
C VAL A 129 -9.17 -2.50 -5.66
N LEU A 130 -8.68 -1.26 -5.74
CA LEU A 130 -7.77 -0.72 -4.74
C LEU A 130 -8.45 -0.67 -3.37
N ALA A 131 -9.67 -0.13 -3.27
CA ALA A 131 -10.42 -0.11 -2.02
C ALA A 131 -10.65 -1.52 -1.43
N ALA A 132 -11.08 -2.47 -2.28
CA ALA A 132 -11.33 -3.86 -1.89
C ALA A 132 -10.07 -4.57 -1.39
N SER A 133 -8.90 -4.27 -1.95
CA SER A 133 -7.61 -4.84 -1.53
C SER A 133 -7.30 -4.59 -0.05
N TYR A 134 -7.86 -3.53 0.53
CA TYR A 134 -7.66 -3.14 1.94
C TYR A 134 -8.95 -3.23 2.76
N GLY A 135 -10.03 -3.80 2.22
CA GLY A 135 -11.33 -3.85 2.89
C GLY A 135 -11.89 -2.45 3.22
N ARG A 136 -11.72 -1.49 2.30
CA ARG A 136 -12.22 -0.12 2.42
C ARG A 136 -13.38 0.14 1.47
N ALA A 137 -14.20 1.14 1.82
CA ALA A 137 -15.34 1.55 0.99
C ALA A 137 -14.93 2.41 -0.22
N SER A 138 -13.78 3.07 -0.13
CA SER A 138 -13.29 4.04 -1.12
C SER A 138 -11.76 4.01 -1.24
N ALA A 139 -11.26 4.67 -2.28
CA ALA A 139 -9.83 4.82 -2.53
C ALA A 139 -9.48 6.29 -2.79
N ALA A 140 -8.25 6.66 -2.45
CA ALA A 140 -7.69 7.97 -2.68
C ALA A 140 -6.27 7.88 -3.29
N LEU A 141 -5.90 8.91 -4.01
CA LEU A 141 -4.59 9.09 -4.62
C LEU A 141 -3.92 10.29 -3.97
N LEU A 142 -2.84 10.06 -3.23
CA LEU A 142 -1.96 11.13 -2.75
C LEU A 142 -0.95 11.43 -3.86
N VAL A 143 -1.16 12.51 -4.59
CA VAL A 143 -0.39 12.84 -5.79
C VAL A 143 0.59 13.97 -5.48
N ARG A 144 1.88 13.73 -5.72
CA ARG A 144 2.89 14.77 -5.71
C ARG A 144 2.83 15.58 -7.00
N VAL A 145 2.59 16.88 -6.87
CA VAL A 145 2.74 17.88 -7.91
C VAL A 145 4.24 18.05 -8.24
N PRO A 146 4.67 17.80 -9.49
CA PRO A 146 6.05 18.04 -9.93
C PRO A 146 6.45 19.52 -9.83
N GLU A 147 7.74 19.77 -9.59
CA GLU A 147 8.29 21.13 -9.70
C GLU A 147 8.40 21.57 -11.15
N GLY A 148 8.35 22.89 -11.39
CA GLY A 148 8.68 23.47 -12.69
C GLY A 148 7.68 23.21 -13.81
N LEU A 149 6.43 22.84 -13.50
CA LEU A 149 5.37 22.79 -14.51
C LEU A 149 5.21 24.17 -15.18
N ASP A 150 5.10 24.20 -16.50
CA ASP A 150 4.67 25.42 -17.19
C ASP A 150 3.15 25.62 -17.00
N PRO A 151 2.59 26.81 -17.33
CA PRO A 151 1.16 27.05 -17.12
C PRO A 151 0.21 26.10 -17.87
N ALA A 152 0.60 25.61 -19.04
CA ALA A 152 -0.23 24.70 -19.83
C ALA A 152 -0.20 23.28 -19.27
N ASP A 153 0.98 22.80 -18.88
CA ASP A 153 1.16 21.52 -18.22
C ASP A 153 0.48 21.50 -16.84
N GLU A 154 0.51 22.60 -16.10
CA GLU A 154 -0.19 22.72 -14.82
C GLU A 154 -1.72 22.62 -14.98
N ARG A 155 -2.30 23.31 -15.99
CA ARG A 155 -3.72 23.18 -16.32
C ARG A 155 -4.09 21.74 -16.68
N ALA A 156 -3.27 21.08 -17.50
CA ALA A 156 -3.49 19.69 -17.87
C ALA A 156 -3.41 18.77 -16.64
N PHE A 157 -2.47 19.01 -15.73
CA PHE A 157 -2.30 18.26 -14.50
C PHE A 157 -3.51 18.39 -13.58
N VAL A 158 -3.96 19.62 -13.29
CA VAL A 158 -5.14 19.88 -12.45
C VAL A 158 -6.42 19.33 -13.09
N SER A 159 -6.57 19.47 -14.42
CA SER A 159 -7.67 18.87 -15.16
C SER A 159 -7.67 17.34 -15.04
N GLY A 160 -6.51 16.71 -15.12
CA GLY A 160 -6.33 15.27 -14.89
C GLY A 160 -6.73 14.85 -13.47
N ALA A 161 -6.37 15.65 -12.46
CA ALA A 161 -6.76 15.41 -11.07
C ALA A 161 -8.28 15.44 -10.90
N HIS A 162 -8.96 16.45 -11.47
CA HIS A 162 -10.42 16.51 -11.46
C HIS A 162 -11.06 15.36 -12.25
N TRP A 163 -10.48 14.97 -13.38
CA TRP A 163 -10.98 13.83 -14.15
C TRP A 163 -10.88 12.52 -13.35
N LEU A 164 -9.75 12.26 -12.68
CA LEU A 164 -9.57 11.07 -11.83
C LEU A 164 -10.59 11.04 -10.68
N ALA A 165 -10.79 12.20 -10.04
CA ALA A 165 -11.76 12.35 -8.97
C ALA A 165 -13.20 12.09 -9.45
N ARG A 166 -13.60 12.67 -10.59
CA ARG A 166 -14.96 12.56 -11.11
C ARG A 166 -15.25 11.21 -11.76
N SER A 167 -14.35 10.75 -12.62
CA SER A 167 -14.52 9.52 -13.42
C SER A 167 -14.25 8.28 -12.58
N GLY A 168 -13.21 8.28 -11.76
CA GLY A 168 -12.85 7.13 -10.91
C GLY A 168 -13.46 7.15 -9.52
N ARG A 169 -14.05 8.28 -9.08
CA ARG A 169 -14.49 8.52 -7.70
C ARG A 169 -13.36 8.43 -6.66
N PHE A 170 -12.12 8.64 -7.09
CA PHE A 170 -10.99 8.75 -6.15
C PHE A 170 -11.11 10.04 -5.33
N GLY A 171 -10.72 10.00 -4.05
CA GLY A 171 -10.20 11.23 -3.43
C GLY A 171 -8.86 11.55 -4.08
N VAL A 172 -8.65 12.74 -4.63
CA VAL A 172 -7.37 13.11 -5.25
C VAL A 172 -6.75 14.22 -4.41
N TRP A 173 -5.65 13.92 -3.74
CA TRP A 173 -5.04 14.78 -2.74
C TRP A 173 -3.69 15.25 -3.28
N LEU A 174 -3.61 16.51 -3.69
CA LEU A 174 -2.41 17.08 -4.29
C LEU A 174 -1.49 17.63 -3.20
N THR A 175 -0.20 17.34 -3.30
CA THR A 175 0.84 17.87 -2.41
C THR A 175 2.13 18.19 -3.18
N GLY A 176 3.17 18.75 -2.57
CA GLY A 176 4.43 19.08 -3.26
C GLY A 176 4.45 20.53 -3.77
N ALA A 177 4.87 20.75 -5.02
CA ALA A 177 5.02 22.11 -5.57
C ALA A 177 3.70 22.90 -5.56
N GLU A 178 3.79 24.22 -5.34
CA GLU A 178 2.64 25.13 -5.39
C GLU A 178 2.02 25.20 -6.79
N LEU A 179 0.70 25.37 -6.84
CA LEU A 179 -0.09 25.49 -8.07
C LEU A 179 -0.57 26.93 -8.21
N ARG A 180 -0.53 27.47 -9.42
CA ARG A 180 -1.14 28.74 -9.83
C ARG A 180 -2.62 28.56 -10.17
N GLU A 181 -2.98 27.42 -10.74
CA GLU A 181 -4.34 27.04 -11.08
C GLU A 181 -5.16 26.81 -9.80
N PRO A 182 -6.36 27.39 -9.71
CA PRO A 182 -7.17 27.31 -8.50
C PRO A 182 -7.67 25.88 -8.27
N ILE A 183 -7.50 25.41 -7.04
CA ILE A 183 -8.03 24.14 -6.57
C ILE A 183 -8.45 24.29 -5.09
N GLU A 184 -9.51 23.60 -4.69
CA GLU A 184 -10.01 23.63 -3.30
C GLU A 184 -8.90 23.20 -2.34
N GLY A 185 -8.59 24.02 -1.34
CA GLY A 185 -7.59 23.74 -0.32
C GLY A 185 -8.17 22.98 0.86
N ALA A 186 -7.38 22.07 1.43
CA ALA A 186 -7.70 21.36 2.67
C ALA A 186 -6.47 21.33 3.58
N GLU A 187 -6.62 21.84 4.80
CA GLU A 187 -5.57 21.79 5.81
C GLU A 187 -5.64 20.47 6.60
N VAL A 188 -4.49 19.80 6.72
CA VAL A 188 -4.38 18.56 7.51
C VAL A 188 -3.31 18.76 8.60
N PRO A 189 -3.69 18.77 9.90
CA PRO A 189 -2.73 18.85 10.99
C PRO A 189 -2.07 17.48 11.18
N VAL A 190 -0.83 17.35 10.71
CA VAL A 190 -0.03 16.13 10.85
C VAL A 190 1.40 16.45 11.29
N ASP A 191 1.93 15.60 12.18
CA ASP A 191 3.32 15.63 12.67
C ASP A 191 4.33 15.57 11.51
N PRO A 192 5.55 16.14 11.61
CA PRO A 192 6.46 16.42 10.47
C PRO A 192 7.28 15.22 9.95
N PRO A 193 7.56 15.11 8.61
CA PRO A 193 8.32 14.00 8.04
C PRO A 193 9.80 14.24 8.16
N SER A 194 10.49 13.12 8.36
CA SER A 194 11.86 12.93 7.92
C SER A 194 11.96 13.21 6.41
N ARG A 195 13.00 13.97 6.04
CA ARG A 195 13.26 14.55 4.70
C ARG A 195 12.97 13.63 3.51
N TRP A 196 12.57 14.29 2.42
CA TRP A 196 12.36 13.78 1.08
C TRP A 196 13.59 13.10 0.46
N HIS A 197 13.36 12.03 -0.29
CA HIS A 197 14.37 11.36 -1.12
C HIS A 197 13.93 11.33 -2.59
N PRO A 198 14.81 11.73 -3.54
CA PRO A 198 14.50 11.79 -4.97
C PRO A 198 14.30 10.40 -5.63
N ASP A 199 14.72 9.32 -4.98
CA ASP A 199 14.70 7.95 -5.52
C ASP A 199 13.43 7.15 -5.17
N LEU A 200 12.35 7.82 -4.75
CA LEU A 200 11.10 7.13 -4.45
C LEU A 200 10.49 6.49 -5.71
N PRO A 201 9.86 5.31 -5.58
CA PRO A 201 9.17 4.68 -6.70
C PRO A 201 8.04 5.58 -7.24
N ALA A 202 7.71 5.42 -8.53
CA ALA A 202 6.66 6.20 -9.19
C ALA A 202 5.28 6.05 -8.49
N SER A 203 5.05 4.90 -7.86
CA SER A 203 3.94 4.67 -6.96
C SER A 203 4.35 3.88 -5.71
N CYS A 204 3.70 4.16 -4.59
CA CYS A 204 3.80 3.42 -3.34
C CYS A 204 2.40 3.22 -2.76
N TYR A 205 2.15 2.10 -2.10
CA TYR A 205 0.89 1.80 -1.43
C TYR A 205 1.19 0.92 -0.22
N PRO A 206 0.37 0.99 0.84
CA PRO A 206 0.68 0.27 2.08
C PRO A 206 0.60 -1.24 1.87
N PRO A 207 1.29 -2.04 2.70
CA PRO A 207 1.11 -3.49 2.67
C PRO A 207 -0.31 -3.90 3.09
N VAL A 208 -0.75 -5.07 2.61
CA VAL A 208 -2.04 -5.65 3.01
C VAL A 208 -1.85 -6.49 4.26
N ALA A 209 -2.63 -6.22 5.31
CA ALA A 209 -2.57 -6.98 6.55
C ALA A 209 -2.75 -8.48 6.31
N GLY A 210 -1.83 -9.27 6.87
CA GLY A 210 -1.75 -10.72 6.71
C GLY A 210 -0.98 -11.19 5.48
N ARG A 211 -0.40 -10.28 4.67
CA ARG A 211 0.37 -10.62 3.46
C ARG A 211 1.70 -9.87 3.43
N PRO A 212 2.79 -10.44 2.86
CA PRO A 212 4.01 -9.69 2.60
C PRO A 212 3.72 -8.51 1.66
N HIS A 213 4.48 -7.43 1.77
CA HIS A 213 4.36 -6.27 0.90
C HIS A 213 4.67 -6.70 -0.55
N PRO A 214 3.75 -6.54 -1.51
CA PRO A 214 3.93 -7.09 -2.85
C PRO A 214 4.98 -6.35 -3.69
N GLY A 215 5.37 -5.14 -3.27
CA GLY A 215 6.53 -4.42 -3.79
C GLY A 215 7.86 -4.71 -3.09
N SER A 216 7.91 -5.61 -2.10
CA SER A 216 9.12 -5.96 -1.34
C SER A 216 9.64 -7.35 -1.74
N PRO A 217 10.68 -7.44 -2.60
CA PRO A 217 11.25 -8.74 -2.98
C PRO A 217 11.76 -9.55 -1.79
N ALA A 218 12.27 -8.88 -0.75
CA ALA A 218 12.76 -9.52 0.46
C ALA A 218 11.62 -10.20 1.23
N GLU A 219 10.52 -9.49 1.52
CA GLU A 219 9.36 -10.08 2.22
C GLU A 219 8.76 -11.24 1.42
N LEU A 220 8.59 -11.08 0.10
CA LEU A 220 8.10 -12.14 -0.78
C LEU A 220 9.02 -13.38 -0.75
N ARG A 221 10.34 -13.17 -0.79
CA ARG A 221 11.33 -14.26 -0.75
C ARG A 221 11.36 -14.98 0.60
N LEU A 222 11.21 -14.23 1.69
CA LEU A 222 11.14 -14.77 3.04
C LEU A 222 9.86 -15.57 3.24
N GLU A 223 8.71 -15.05 2.81
CA GLU A 223 7.42 -15.77 2.89
C GLU A 223 7.47 -17.08 2.10
N GLN A 224 8.01 -17.08 0.87
CA GLN A 224 8.17 -18.30 0.07
C GLN A 224 9.04 -19.37 0.77
N ALA A 225 10.02 -18.95 1.58
CA ALA A 225 10.85 -19.87 2.35
C ALA A 225 10.11 -20.38 3.59
N LEU A 226 9.54 -19.47 4.40
CA LEU A 226 8.80 -19.80 5.62
C LEU A 226 7.59 -20.70 5.35
N ALA A 227 6.87 -20.50 4.24
CA ALA A 227 5.70 -21.28 3.87
C ALA A 227 5.97 -22.79 3.71
N ARG A 228 7.24 -23.20 3.53
CA ARG A 228 7.65 -24.60 3.41
C ARG A 228 7.83 -25.30 4.76
N HIS A 229 7.74 -24.55 5.86
CA HIS A 229 8.06 -25.05 7.19
C HIS A 229 6.84 -25.00 8.13
N PRO A 230 6.38 -26.16 8.65
CA PRO A 230 5.26 -26.19 9.60
C PRO A 230 5.51 -25.39 10.88
N TRP A 231 6.76 -25.30 11.35
CA TRP A 231 7.10 -24.53 12.55
C TRP A 231 6.82 -23.02 12.40
N ALA A 232 6.79 -22.52 11.15
CA ALA A 232 6.52 -21.12 10.83
C ALA A 232 5.02 -20.81 10.76
N ALA A 233 4.14 -21.73 11.15
CA ALA A 233 2.72 -21.47 11.32
C ALA A 233 2.47 -20.35 12.35
N GLY A 234 1.33 -19.66 12.25
CA GLY A 234 0.97 -18.54 13.13
C GLY A 234 1.67 -17.22 12.83
N ARG A 235 2.45 -17.14 11.74
CA ARG A 235 3.08 -15.90 11.29
C ARG A 235 2.04 -14.93 10.73
N GLU A 236 2.21 -13.66 11.07
CA GLU A 236 1.30 -12.57 10.72
C GLU A 236 2.12 -11.46 10.04
N TRP A 237 2.00 -11.34 8.71
CA TRP A 237 2.62 -10.23 7.97
C TRP A 237 1.83 -8.94 8.11
N ASN A 238 2.51 -7.80 8.20
CA ASN A 238 1.97 -6.45 8.05
C ASN A 238 0.69 -6.17 8.87
N ARG A 239 0.58 -6.81 10.03
CA ARG A 239 -0.57 -6.67 10.92
C ARG A 239 -0.24 -5.69 12.04
N THR A 240 -1.12 -4.71 12.23
CA THR A 240 -0.98 -3.73 13.29
C THR A 240 -0.93 -4.41 14.66
N TYR A 241 0.09 -4.05 15.42
CA TYR A 241 0.20 -4.29 16.84
C TYR A 241 -0.11 -3.00 17.59
N GLN A 242 -0.98 -3.07 18.58
CA GLN A 242 -1.28 -1.95 19.44
C GLN A 242 -1.56 -2.50 20.83
N HIS A 243 -0.77 -2.07 21.83
CA HIS A 243 -0.93 -2.54 23.20
C HIS A 243 -2.30 -2.16 23.77
N THR A 244 -2.66 -0.87 23.66
CA THR A 244 -3.96 -0.32 24.07
C THR A 244 -4.40 0.74 23.08
N PRO A 245 -5.70 1.10 22.99
CA PRO A 245 -6.18 2.19 22.13
C PRO A 245 -5.48 3.55 22.32
N LEU A 246 -4.84 3.79 23.47
CA LEU A 246 -4.12 5.02 23.78
C LEU A 246 -2.67 5.04 23.29
N HIS A 247 -2.10 3.90 22.91
CA HIS A 247 -0.73 3.81 22.38
C HIS A 247 -0.76 3.97 20.86
N PRO A 248 0.24 4.62 20.24
CA PRO A 248 0.37 4.65 18.79
C PRO A 248 0.41 3.23 18.20
N PRO A 249 -0.26 2.98 17.06
CA PRO A 249 -0.17 1.69 16.39
C PRO A 249 1.25 1.44 15.86
N ILE A 250 1.70 0.19 16.00
CA ILE A 250 2.97 -0.31 15.51
C ILE A 250 2.69 -1.23 14.33
N HIS A 251 3.41 -1.02 13.22
CA HIS A 251 3.28 -1.82 12.00
C HIS A 251 4.58 -2.59 11.79
N PRO A 252 4.72 -3.80 12.37
CA PRO A 252 5.84 -4.69 12.08
C PRO A 252 5.67 -5.35 10.71
N ASP A 253 6.77 -5.65 10.03
CA ASP A 253 6.72 -6.37 8.76
C ASP A 253 6.17 -7.80 8.98
N LEU A 254 6.70 -8.53 9.95
CA LEU A 254 6.29 -9.90 10.27
C LEU A 254 6.28 -10.13 11.78
N MET A 255 5.30 -10.88 12.30
CA MET A 255 5.28 -11.26 13.70
C MET A 255 4.74 -12.67 13.96
N TRP A 256 5.22 -13.28 15.04
CA TRP A 256 4.56 -14.39 15.73
C TRP A 256 4.07 -13.89 17.08
N ARG A 257 2.78 -13.57 17.15
CA ARG A 257 2.18 -12.95 18.35
C ARG A 257 2.29 -13.83 19.58
N ALA A 258 2.02 -15.13 19.43
CA ALA A 258 2.10 -16.10 20.54
C ALA A 258 3.54 -16.24 21.08
N ASP A 259 4.53 -16.20 20.19
CA ASP A 259 5.95 -16.37 20.53
C ASP A 259 6.63 -15.05 20.94
N ARG A 260 5.89 -13.93 20.91
CA ARG A 260 6.38 -12.56 21.09
C ARG A 260 7.65 -12.30 20.25
N CYS A 261 7.57 -12.60 18.97
CA CYS A 261 8.63 -12.38 18.00
C CYS A 261 8.15 -11.40 16.92
N VAL A 262 8.92 -10.35 16.68
CA VAL A 262 8.79 -9.45 15.53
C VAL A 262 10.03 -9.64 14.66
N VAL A 263 9.82 -9.65 13.34
CA VAL A 263 10.87 -9.65 12.33
C VAL A 263 10.67 -8.44 11.43
N GLU A 264 11.71 -7.65 11.22
CA GLU A 264 11.73 -6.49 10.31
C GLU A 264 12.71 -6.77 9.16
N ALA A 265 12.23 -6.57 7.93
CA ALA A 265 13.00 -6.67 6.70
C ALA A 265 13.43 -5.25 6.27
N ASP A 266 14.50 -4.77 6.91
CA ASP A 266 14.95 -3.40 6.75
C ASP A 266 15.56 -3.17 5.35
N GLY A 267 14.97 -2.25 4.60
CA GLY A 267 15.62 -1.64 3.43
C GLY A 267 16.80 -0.76 3.82
N PRO A 268 17.57 -0.25 2.85
CA PRO A 268 18.57 0.79 3.10
C PRO A 268 17.84 2.08 3.52
N ASP A 269 17.53 2.18 4.81
CA ASP A 269 16.66 3.23 5.30
C ASP A 269 17.44 4.49 5.67
N HIS A 270 16.89 5.63 5.29
CA HIS A 270 17.53 6.92 5.41
C HIS A 270 17.46 7.42 6.86
N ARG A 271 18.66 7.61 7.44
CA ARG A 271 18.91 7.92 8.86
C ARG A 271 18.63 9.39 9.21
N GLY A 272 17.36 9.78 9.20
CA GLY A 272 16.92 11.05 9.80
C GLY A 272 16.82 10.96 11.33
N PRO A 273 17.23 12.00 12.11
CA PRO A 273 17.15 11.99 13.57
C PRO A 273 15.75 11.69 14.13
N ASP A 274 14.70 12.25 13.51
CA ASP A 274 13.31 12.06 13.96
C ASP A 274 12.77 10.66 13.66
N LYS A 275 13.21 10.06 12.55
CA LYS A 275 12.87 8.69 12.20
C LYS A 275 13.49 7.73 13.20
N PHE A 276 14.78 7.92 13.48
CA PHE A 276 15.50 7.14 14.49
C PHE A 276 14.84 7.23 15.89
N ALA A 277 14.40 8.42 16.31
CA ALA A 277 13.72 8.60 17.60
C ALA A 277 12.33 7.92 17.66
N ARG A 278 11.61 7.84 16.53
CA ARG A 278 10.34 7.11 16.45
C ARG A 278 10.56 5.60 16.43
N ASP A 279 11.52 5.12 15.63
CA ASP A 279 11.86 3.70 15.55
C ASP A 279 12.34 3.18 16.90
N ARG A 280 13.14 3.97 17.63
CA ARG A 280 13.56 3.59 19.00
C ARG A 280 12.41 3.55 19.99
N ARG A 281 11.43 4.46 19.91
CA ARG A 281 10.23 4.40 20.76
C ARG A 281 9.42 3.14 20.47
N ARG A 282 9.22 2.83 19.19
CA ARG A 282 8.54 1.62 18.72
C ARG A 282 9.20 0.35 19.24
N ASP A 283 10.53 0.26 19.14
CA ASP A 283 11.29 -0.90 19.61
C ASP A 283 11.22 -1.05 21.14
N VAL A 284 11.25 0.06 21.89
CA VAL A 284 11.07 0.05 23.36
C VAL A 284 9.67 -0.44 23.74
N ASP A 285 8.63 0.07 23.09
CA ASP A 285 7.24 -0.33 23.39
C ASP A 285 7.04 -1.83 23.12
N LEU A 286 7.55 -2.36 22.01
CA LEU A 286 7.54 -3.79 21.72
C LEU A 286 8.28 -4.61 22.79
N GLN A 287 9.44 -4.14 23.24
CA GLN A 287 10.23 -4.81 24.27
C GLN A 287 9.54 -4.82 25.64
N LEU A 288 8.92 -3.71 26.03
CA LEU A 288 8.12 -3.62 27.26
C LEU A 288 6.95 -4.60 27.24
N ASP A 289 6.38 -4.84 26.06
CA ASP A 289 5.35 -5.85 25.84
C ASP A 289 5.92 -7.28 25.67
N GLY A 290 7.23 -7.47 25.88
CA GLY A 290 7.92 -8.75 25.88
C GLY A 290 8.27 -9.32 24.51
N PHE A 291 8.12 -8.52 23.44
CA PHE A 291 8.57 -8.89 22.10
C PHE A 291 10.08 -8.80 21.98
N ALA A 292 10.66 -9.76 21.27
CA ALA A 292 11.98 -9.58 20.66
C ALA A 292 11.82 -9.13 19.21
N VAL A 293 12.68 -8.20 18.78
CA VAL A 293 12.72 -7.68 17.41
C VAL A 293 13.97 -8.21 16.72
N LEU A 294 13.79 -9.04 15.69
CA LEU A 294 14.86 -9.55 14.84
C LEU A 294 14.91 -8.72 13.55
N ARG A 295 16.02 -8.02 13.31
CA ARG A 295 16.21 -7.22 12.10
C ARG A 295 17.11 -7.94 11.10
N PHE A 296 16.67 -7.98 9.85
CA PHE A 296 17.44 -8.48 8.72
C PHE A 296 17.42 -7.43 7.63
N THR A 297 18.56 -7.20 6.97
CA THR A 297 18.55 -6.31 5.81
C THR A 297 17.87 -7.01 4.62
N ASN A 298 17.33 -6.23 3.68
CA ASN A 298 16.86 -6.78 2.40
C ASN A 298 17.95 -7.61 1.71
N GLN A 299 19.21 -7.18 1.82
CA GLN A 299 20.33 -7.91 1.22
C GLN A 299 20.55 -9.27 1.91
N ASP A 300 20.42 -9.37 3.23
CA ASP A 300 20.54 -10.64 3.95
C ASP A 300 19.50 -11.65 3.44
N VAL A 301 18.25 -11.21 3.32
CA VAL A 301 17.14 -12.05 2.86
C VAL A 301 17.31 -12.46 1.40
N LEU A 302 17.73 -11.54 0.53
CA LEU A 302 17.90 -11.82 -0.89
C LEU A 302 19.12 -12.70 -1.17
N THR A 303 20.18 -12.58 -0.36
CA THR A 303 21.44 -13.32 -0.56
C THR A 303 21.40 -14.70 0.10
N ASP A 304 20.92 -14.79 1.35
CA ASP A 304 20.91 -16.03 2.14
C ASP A 304 19.69 -16.12 3.06
N VAL A 305 18.52 -16.26 2.43
CA VAL A 305 17.26 -16.51 3.14
C VAL A 305 17.30 -17.76 4.03
N ALA A 306 18.15 -18.76 3.73
CA ALA A 306 18.22 -19.99 4.49
C ALA A 306 18.79 -19.72 5.89
N SER A 307 19.86 -18.92 5.96
CA SER A 307 20.41 -18.42 7.22
C SER A 307 19.43 -17.57 8.02
N VAL A 308 18.68 -16.67 7.34
CA VAL A 308 17.62 -15.86 7.97
C VAL A 308 16.55 -16.77 8.59
N VAL A 309 16.02 -17.71 7.83
CA VAL A 309 14.99 -18.67 8.27
C VAL A 309 15.49 -19.52 9.44
N ALA A 310 16.73 -20.01 9.40
CA ALA A 310 17.31 -20.80 10.49
C ALA A 310 17.47 -20.00 11.79
N ARG A 311 17.81 -18.70 11.69
CA ARG A 311 17.89 -17.80 12.86
C ARG A 311 16.51 -17.56 13.48
N ILE A 312 15.49 -17.35 12.64
CA ILE A 312 14.10 -17.21 13.10
C ILE A 312 13.63 -18.51 13.77
N GLU A 313 13.85 -19.67 13.14
CA GLU A 313 13.46 -20.96 13.70
C GLU A 313 14.06 -21.18 15.08
N ARG A 314 15.38 -20.97 15.21
CA ARG A 314 16.09 -21.14 16.49
C ARG A 314 15.47 -20.27 17.58
N PHE A 315 15.20 -19.01 17.27
CA PHE A 315 14.59 -18.09 18.24
C PHE A 315 13.20 -18.56 18.68
N LEU A 316 12.33 -18.93 17.72
CA LEU A 316 10.97 -19.39 18.03
C LEU A 316 10.97 -20.69 18.83
N ARG A 317 11.87 -21.63 18.54
CA ARG A 317 12.00 -22.87 19.32
C ARG A 317 12.36 -22.58 20.77
N THR A 318 13.38 -21.75 21.00
CA THR A 318 13.76 -21.34 22.36
C THR A 318 12.61 -20.67 23.11
N ARG A 319 11.79 -19.86 22.43
CA ARG A 319 10.61 -19.21 23.04
C ARG A 319 9.45 -20.15 23.35
N ARG A 320 9.32 -21.27 22.63
CA ARG A 320 8.25 -22.27 22.83
C ARG A 320 8.63 -23.32 23.86
N GLU A 321 9.92 -23.56 24.04
CA GLU A 321 10.47 -24.54 24.98
C GLU A 321 10.72 -23.98 26.39
N GLY A 322 10.88 -22.66 26.51
CA GLY A 322 11.01 -21.95 27.79
C GLY A 322 9.70 -21.34 28.27
#